data_AF-A0A1Q9XIV7-F1
#
_entry.id   AF-A0A1Q9XIV7-F1
#
_cell.length_a   1.000
_cell.length_b   1.000
_cell.length_c   1.000
_cell.angle_alpha   90.00
_cell.angle_beta   90.00
_cell.angle_gamma   90.00
#
_symmetry.space_group_name_H-M   'P 1'
#
loop_
_entity.id
_entity.type
_entity.pdbx_description
1 polymer ?
#
loop_
_entity_poly.entity_id
_entity_poly.type
_entity_poly.pdbx_seq_one_letter_code
_entity_poly.pdbx_strand_id
1 'polypeptide(L)' 'MATVNPWKRFIGLLPGGVRTVAIVRSIDTTAGISTVELRTGTRIAVRGVDVPSGSKAYIADGTITGPAPNLPHYDVDV' A
#
# COMPACT_ATOMS: atom_id res chain seq x y z
N MET A 1 11.03 2.60 34.05
CA MET A 1 9.56 2.65 33.88
C MET A 1 9.28 3.34 32.56
N ALA A 2 8.77 2.64 31.55
CA ALA A 2 8.49 3.25 30.25
C ALA A 2 7.09 3.88 30.28
N THR A 3 7.03 5.20 30.13
CA THR A 3 5.79 5.95 29.98
C THR A 3 5.13 5.55 28.66
N VAL A 4 4.24 4.56 28.71
CA VAL A 4 3.47 4.15 27.53
C VAL A 4 2.62 5.33 27.11
N ASN A 5 2.85 5.87 25.91
CA ASN A 5 2.07 6.97 25.35
C ASN A 5 0.63 6.48 25.07
N PRO A 6 -0.38 6.87 25.89
CA PRO A 6 -1.72 6.32 25.76
C PRO A 6 -2.39 6.75 24.45
N TRP A 7 -2.04 7.93 23.93
CA TRP A 7 -2.53 8.44 22.66
C TRP A 7 -2.09 7.56 21.47
N LYS A 8 -0.82 7.17 21.44
CA LYS A 8 -0.31 6.27 20.38
C LYS A 8 -0.98 4.91 20.41
N ARG A 9 -1.32 4.42 21.61
CA ARG A 9 -2.03 3.15 21.80
C ARG A 9 -3.49 3.24 21.37
N PHE A 10 -4.16 4.36 21.61
CA PHE A 10 -5.54 4.62 21.17
C PHE A 10 -5.66 4.71 19.65
N ILE A 11 -4.79 5.47 18.99
CA ILE A 11 -4.80 5.60 17.52
C ILE A 11 -4.61 4.23 16.84
N GLY A 12 -3.78 3.35 17.41
CA GLY A 12 -3.59 1.98 16.89
C GLY A 12 -4.80 1.05 17.03
N LEU A 13 -5.83 1.42 17.82
CA LEU A 13 -7.08 0.67 17.94
C LEU A 13 -8.13 1.09 16.91
N LEU A 14 -7.95 2.25 16.29
CA LEU A 14 -8.82 2.68 15.21
C LEU A 14 -8.57 1.76 14.00
N PRO A 15 -9.60 1.45 13.19
CA PRO A 15 -9.41 0.75 11.93
C PRO A 15 -8.30 1.47 11.15
N GLY A 16 -7.17 0.79 10.93
CA GLY A 16 -6.02 1.36 10.23
C GLY A 16 -6.44 1.90 8.85
N GLY A 17 -5.63 2.80 8.29
CA GLY A 17 -5.96 3.46 7.04
C GLY A 17 -6.40 2.48 5.96
N VAL A 18 -7.39 2.91 5.16
CA VAL A 18 -8.04 2.11 4.12
C VAL A 18 -6.97 1.42 3.26
N ARG A 19 -6.92 0.08 3.34
CA ARG A 19 -6.01 -0.71 2.52
C ARG A 19 -6.46 -0.62 1.07
N THR A 20 -5.61 -0.07 0.23
CA THR A 20 -5.88 0.13 -1.20
C THR A 20 -4.91 -0.69 -2.03
N VAL A 21 -5.37 -1.21 -3.17
CA VAL A 21 -4.52 -1.87 -4.16
C VAL A 21 -4.12 -0.87 -5.24
N ALA A 22 -2.83 -0.84 -5.56
CA ALA A 22 -2.28 -0.01 -6.63
C ALA A 22 -1.22 -0.76 -7.42
N ILE A 23 -0.86 -0.25 -8.60
CA ILE A 23 0.20 -0.79 -9.45
C ILE A 23 1.45 0.05 -9.26
N VAL A 24 2.59 -0.57 -8.99
CA VAL A 24 3.88 0.13 -8.91
C VAL A 24 4.31 0.56 -10.32
N ARG A 25 4.57 1.85 -10.52
CA ARG A 25 5.00 2.40 -11.81
C ARG A 25 6.49 2.68 -11.85
N SER A 26 7.04 3.25 -10.78
CA SER A 26 8.48 3.47 -10.64
C SER A 26 8.90 3.36 -9.17
N ILE A 27 10.17 3.05 -8.95
CA ILE A 27 10.77 2.88 -7.62
C ILE A 27 11.98 3.79 -7.55
N ASP A 28 12.05 4.62 -6.51
CA ASP A 28 13.23 5.39 -6.13
C ASP A 28 13.82 4.76 -4.86
N THR A 29 14.87 3.97 -5.05
CA THR A 29 15.57 3.29 -3.96
C THR A 29 16.44 4.22 -3.12
N THR A 30 16.77 5.41 -3.63
CA THR A 30 17.57 6.40 -2.88
C THR A 30 16.68 7.17 -1.91
N ALA A 31 15.47 7.55 -2.34
CA ALA A 31 14.48 8.19 -1.49
C ALA A 31 13.66 7.20 -0.64
N GLY A 32 13.66 5.91 -0.97
CA GLY A 32 12.83 4.89 -0.31
C GLY A 32 11.33 5.02 -0.64
N ILE A 33 11.04 5.59 -1.82
CA ILE A 33 9.69 5.94 -2.27
C ILE A 33 9.38 5.22 -3.58
N SER A 34 8.15 4.76 -3.73
CA SER A 34 7.63 4.24 -4.99
C SER A 34 6.50 5.13 -5.50
N THR A 35 6.45 5.35 -6.82
CA THR A 35 5.28 5.94 -7.48
C THR A 35 4.32 4.82 -7.85
N VAL A 36 3.09 4.93 -7.37
CA VAL A 36 2.04 3.93 -7.57
C VAL A 36 0.84 4.55 -8.26
N GLU A 37 0.14 3.77 -9.06
CA GLU A 37 -1.08 4.16 -9.75
C GLU A 37 -2.28 3.46 -9.10
N LEU A 38 -3.20 4.26 -8.56
CA LEU A 38 -4.44 3.80 -7.95
C LEU A 38 -5.41 3.29 -9.02
N ARG A 39 -6.46 2.57 -8.57
CA ARG A 39 -7.55 2.11 -9.46
C ARG A 39 -8.21 3.26 -10.25
N THR A 40 -8.21 4.47 -9.69
CA THR A 40 -8.75 5.69 -10.32
C THR A 40 -7.86 6.24 -11.44
N GLY A 41 -6.67 5.67 -11.67
CA GLY A 41 -5.66 6.20 -12.59
C GLY A 41 -4.79 7.31 -11.99
N THR A 42 -5.11 7.78 -10.78
CA THR A 42 -4.30 8.78 -10.07
C THR A 42 -2.96 8.19 -9.65
N ARG A 43 -1.88 8.94 -9.84
CA ARG A 43 -0.53 8.57 -9.38
C ARG A 43 -0.20 9.27 -8.08
N ILE A 44 0.33 8.52 -7.12
CA ILE A 44 0.76 9.02 -5.82
C ILE A 44 2.14 8.48 -5.47
N ALA A 45 2.87 9.20 -4.63
CA ALA A 45 4.11 8.74 -4.02
C ALA A 45 3.80 8.04 -2.69
N VAL A 46 4.34 6.84 -2.50
CA VAL A 46 4.19 6.04 -1.26
C VAL A 46 5.54 5.55 -0.79
N ARG A 47 5.69 5.33 0.52
CA ARG A 47 6.93 4.79 1.10
C ARG A 47 7.02 3.28 0.85
N GLY A 48 8.24 2.79 0.66
CA GLY A 48 8.52 1.36 0.46
C GLY A 48 8.91 1.04 -0.98
N VAL A 49 9.82 0.08 -1.14
CA VAL A 49 10.48 -0.27 -2.41
C VAL A 49 10.52 -1.78 -2.66
N ASP A 50 9.88 -2.56 -1.79
CA ASP A 50 9.99 -4.02 -1.75
C ASP A 50 9.07 -4.74 -2.77
N VAL A 51 8.22 -4.00 -3.48
CA VAL A 51 7.35 -4.53 -4.54
C VAL A 51 7.85 -4.05 -5.90
N PRO A 52 8.18 -4.96 -6.85
CA PRO A 52 8.71 -4.59 -8.16
C PRO A 52 7.76 -3.72 -9.00
N SER A 53 8.32 -2.94 -9.92
CA SER A 53 7.54 -2.20 -10.91
C SER A 53 6.66 -3.15 -11.75
N GLY A 54 5.48 -2.65 -12.13
CA GLY A 54 4.44 -3.42 -12.83
C GLY A 54 3.63 -4.36 -11.94
N SER A 55 4.06 -4.62 -10.70
CA SER A 55 3.33 -5.49 -9.76
C SER A 55 2.26 -4.74 -8.97
N LYS A 56 1.25 -5.47 -8.50
CA LYS A 56 0.24 -4.93 -7.58
C LYS A 56 0.78 -4.92 -6.15
N ALA A 57 0.52 -3.85 -5.43
CA ALA A 57 0.91 -3.66 -4.04
C ALA A 57 -0.30 -3.28 -3.18
N TYR A 58 -0.30 -3.73 -1.93
CA TYR A 58 -1.17 -3.19 -0.89
C TYR A 58 -0.55 -1.95 -0.28
N ILE A 59 -1.36 -0.90 -0.13
CA ILE A 59 -0.98 0.38 0.48
C ILE A 59 -1.86 0.63 1.69
N ALA A 60 -1.26 0.98 2.81
CA ALA A 60 -1.92 1.51 3.99
C ALA A 60 -1.16 2.73 4.50
N ASP A 61 -1.88 3.80 4.84
CA ASP A 61 -1.30 5.03 5.40
C ASP A 61 -0.11 5.59 4.59
N GLY A 62 -0.22 5.53 3.25
CA GLY A 62 0.81 6.01 2.33
C GLY A 62 2.08 5.15 2.28
N THR A 63 2.03 3.92 2.77
CA THR A 63 3.17 2.97 2.79
C THR A 63 2.77 1.65 2.13
N ILE A 64 3.68 1.07 1.34
CA ILE A 64 3.54 -0.28 0.80
C ILE A 64 3.66 -1.29 1.95
N THR A 65 2.60 -2.08 2.17
CA THR A 65 2.59 -3.13 3.20
C THR A 65 2.96 -4.50 2.64
N GLY A 66 3.04 -4.65 1.31
CA GLY A 66 3.45 -5.88 0.65
C GLY A 66 2.82 -6.09 -0.73
N PRO A 67 3.18 -7.18 -1.42
CA PRO A 67 2.63 -7.51 -2.73
C PRO A 67 1.16 -7.95 -2.63
N ALA A 68 0.35 -7.53 -3.60
CA ALA A 68 -1.01 -8.01 -3.74
C ALA A 68 -1.07 -9.16 -4.78
N PRO A 69 -1.78 -10.26 -4.49
CA PRO A 69 -1.86 -11.40 -5.40
C PRO A 69 -2.66 -11.07 -6.66
N ASN A 70 -2.36 -11.78 -7.74
CA ASN A 70 -3.21 -11.81 -8.93
C ASN A 70 -4.33 -12.82 -8.70
N LEU A 71 -5.54 -12.31 -8.49
CA LEU A 71 -6.73 -13.15 -8.36
C LEU A 71 -7.15 -13.68 -9.75
N PRO A 72 -7.51 -14.97 -9.86
CA PRO A 72 -8.10 -15.51 -11.09
C PRO A 72 -9.37 -14.74 -11.44
N HIS A 73 -9.54 -14.43 -12.72
CA HIS A 73 -10.79 -13.89 -13.26
C HIS A 73 -11.48 -15.00 -14.04
N TYR A 74 -12.77 -15.20 -13.77
CA TYR A 74 -13.61 -16.15 -14.51
C TYR A 74 -14.76 -15.38 -15.12
N ASP A 75 -14.84 -15.41 -16.45
CA ASP A 75 -16.01 -14.96 -17.20
C ASP A 75 -16.99 -16.14 -17.32
N VAL A 76 -18.25 -15.92 -16.96
CA VAL A 76 -19.31 -16.92 -17.09
C VAL A 76 -20.37 -16.37 -18.02
N ASP A 77 -20.49 -16.99 -19.20
CA ASP A 77 -21.55 -16.72 -20.16
C ASP A 77 -22.79 -17.61 -19.84
N VAL A 78 -23.99 -17.07 -20.10
CA VAL A 78 -25.29 -17.74 -19.88
C VAL A 78 -25.90 -18.17 -21.21
#